data_AF-A0AAU9VH05-F1
#
_entry.id   AF-A0AAU9VH05-F1
#
_cell.length_a   1.000
_cell.length_b   1.000
_cell.length_c   1.000
_cell.angle_alpha   90.00
_cell.angle_beta   90.00
_cell.angle_gamma   90.00
#
_symmetry.space_group_name_H-M   'P 1'
#
loop_
_entity.id
_entity.type
_entity.pdbx_description
1 polymer ?
#
loop_
_entity_poly.entity_id
_entity_poly.type
_entity_poly.pdbx_seq_one_letter_code
_entity_poly.pdbx_strand_id
1 'polypeptide(L)'
;MESRSKRNIQQFNGDRYSTWKFRIRSLLEELQLLTVIDEEPPPRPDNEWIKKNILAKGTIVDYLGDTFLSFARGSSTAKSIMAELDKVYERRSLATQLALRKQLLNMKLQPDVTLFEHFTIR
;
A
#
# COMPACT_ATOMS: atom_id res chain seq x y z
N MET A 1 5.00 17.21 -23.23
CA MET A 1 4.43 15.96 -22.70
C MET A 1 5.60 15.15 -22.15
N GLU A 2 5.92 15.33 -20.87
CA GLU A 2 6.98 14.55 -20.24
C GLU A 2 6.50 13.12 -20.08
N SER A 3 7.23 12.19 -20.70
CA SER A 3 6.98 10.76 -20.58
C SER A 3 7.00 10.38 -19.10
N ARG A 4 5.86 9.89 -18.57
CA ARG A 4 5.80 9.23 -17.26
C ARG A 4 6.83 8.11 -17.29
N SER A 5 8.01 8.31 -16.72
CA SER A 5 8.94 7.24 -16.42
C SER A 5 8.26 6.31 -15.43
N LYS A 6 7.54 5.30 -15.95
CA LYS A 6 6.93 4.27 -15.13
C LYS A 6 8.05 3.63 -14.34
N ARG A 7 8.04 3.85 -13.02
CA ARG A 7 8.92 3.08 -12.14
C ARG A 7 8.63 1.61 -12.38
N ASN A 8 9.66 0.78 -12.30
CA ASN A 8 9.50 -0.67 -12.32
C ASN A 8 8.93 -1.17 -10.97
N ILE A 9 7.78 -0.63 -10.56
CA ILE A 9 7.01 -1.08 -9.41
C ILE A 9 6.08 -2.18 -9.93
N GLN A 10 6.19 -3.36 -9.33
CA GLN A 10 5.28 -4.44 -9.64
C GLN A 10 3.85 -4.08 -9.24
N GLN A 11 2.90 -4.45 -10.08
CA GLN A 11 1.48 -4.31 -9.78
C GLN A 11 1.11 -5.08 -8.51
N PHE A 12 0.15 -4.58 -7.76
CA PHE A 12 -0.34 -5.25 -6.57
C PHE A 12 -0.98 -6.59 -6.94
N ASN A 13 -0.49 -7.66 -6.34
CA ASN A 13 -0.95 -9.03 -6.57
C ASN A 13 -1.61 -9.64 -5.31
N GLY A 14 -1.88 -8.84 -4.28
CA GLY A 14 -2.47 -9.30 -3.02
C GLY A 14 -1.45 -9.64 -1.92
N ASP A 15 -0.16 -9.69 -2.25
CA ASP A 15 0.91 -9.98 -1.30
C ASP A 15 1.76 -8.73 -0.98
N ARG A 16 2.41 -8.74 0.19
CA ARG A 16 3.35 -7.69 0.66
C ARG A 16 2.76 -6.28 0.55
N TYR A 17 1.49 -6.13 0.90
CA TYR A 17 0.76 -4.87 0.78
C TYR A 17 1.50 -3.67 1.37
N SER A 18 2.09 -3.81 2.57
CA SER A 18 2.87 -2.73 3.20
C SER A 18 4.06 -2.26 2.33
N THR A 19 4.78 -3.18 1.68
CA THR A 19 5.88 -2.84 0.77
C THR A 19 5.36 -2.18 -0.51
N TRP A 20 4.29 -2.70 -1.09
CA TRP A 20 3.66 -2.09 -2.27
C TRP A 20 3.13 -0.68 -1.95
N LYS A 21 2.38 -0.52 -0.87
CA LYS A 21 1.85 0.76 -0.37
C LYS A 21 2.96 1.78 -0.18
N PHE A 22 4.08 1.39 0.42
CA PHE A 22 5.25 2.26 0.57
C PHE A 22 5.76 2.78 -0.79
N ARG A 23 5.96 1.88 -1.77
CA ARG A 23 6.43 2.25 -3.12
C ARG A 23 5.48 3.19 -3.84
N ILE A 24 4.17 2.97 -3.71
CA ILE A 24 3.14 3.83 -4.30
C ILE A 24 3.11 5.20 -3.62
N ARG A 25 3.18 5.25 -2.29
CA ARG A 25 3.24 6.53 -1.57
C ARG A 25 4.47 7.35 -1.97
N SER A 26 5.65 6.74 -2.07
CA SER A 26 6.85 7.43 -2.57
C SER A 26 6.69 7.96 -3.99
N LEU A 27 6.04 7.21 -4.89
CA LEU A 27 5.76 7.69 -6.24
C LEU A 27 4.78 8.88 -6.24
N LEU A 28 3.75 8.84 -5.40
CA LEU A 28 2.78 9.93 -5.29
C LEU A 28 3.38 11.18 -4.65
N GLU A 29 4.31 11.02 -3.71
CA GLU A 29 5.07 12.12 -3.12
C GLU A 29 5.92 12.84 -4.17
N GLU A 30 6.64 12.10 -5.01
CA GLU A 30 7.41 12.65 -6.13
C GLU A 30 6.56 13.42 -7.14
N LEU A 31 5.33 12.96 -7.35
CA LEU A 31 4.35 13.63 -8.23
C LEU A 31 3.61 14.77 -7.52
N GLN A 32 3.92 15.07 -6.25
CA GLN A 32 3.23 16.05 -5.41
C GLN A 32 1.71 15.80 -5.29
N LEU A 33 1.32 14.52 -5.26
CA LEU A 33 -0.06 14.06 -5.20
C LEU A 33 -0.45 13.53 -3.82
N LEU A 34 0.50 13.43 -2.88
CA LEU A 34 0.26 12.79 -1.58
C LEU A 34 -0.81 13.49 -0.74
N THR A 35 -0.96 14.81 -0.91
CA THR A 35 -1.95 15.63 -0.18
C THR A 35 -3.39 15.17 -0.41
N VAL A 36 -3.73 14.67 -1.61
CA VAL A 36 -5.10 14.21 -1.90
C VAL A 36 -5.46 12.86 -1.25
N ILE A 37 -4.48 12.19 -0.63
CA ILE A 37 -4.66 10.93 0.10
C ILE A 37 -4.62 11.17 1.60
N ASP A 38 -3.68 11.99 2.07
CA ASP A 38 -3.45 12.18 3.50
C ASP A 38 -4.44 13.18 4.12
N GLU A 39 -4.87 14.19 3.37
CA GLU A 39 -5.78 15.22 3.86
C GLU A 39 -7.25 14.84 3.61
N GLU A 40 -8.18 15.45 4.36
CA GLU A 40 -9.60 15.35 4.01
C GLU A 40 -9.90 16.15 2.75
N PRO A 41 -10.75 15.62 1.84
CA PRO A 41 -11.15 16.38 0.68
C PRO A 41 -11.83 17.67 1.13
N PRO A 42 -11.49 18.82 0.54
CA PRO A 42 -12.12 20.08 0.88
C PRO A 42 -13.63 20.01 0.61
N PRO A 43 -14.46 20.70 1.41
CA PRO A 43 -15.92 20.67 1.24
C PRO A 43 -16.36 21.19 -0.14
N ARG A 44 -15.55 22.05 -0.76
CA ARG A 44 -15.68 22.44 -2.16
C ARG A 44 -14.34 22.24 -2.87
N PRO A 45 -14.17 21.14 -3.63
CA PRO A 45 -12.92 20.87 -4.33
C PRO A 45 -12.72 21.86 -5.46
N ASP A 46 -11.55 22.47 -5.50
CA ASP A 46 -11.11 23.31 -6.59
C ASP A 46 -10.60 22.48 -7.77
N ASN A 47 -10.36 23.13 -8.91
CA ASN A 47 -9.86 22.46 -10.11
C ASN A 47 -8.47 21.85 -9.92
N GLU A 48 -7.65 22.38 -9.00
CA GLU A 48 -6.31 21.86 -8.76
C GLU A 48 -6.37 20.54 -8.00
N TRP A 49 -7.15 20.49 -6.93
CA TRP A 49 -7.42 19.29 -6.14
C TRP A 49 -8.05 18.20 -7.00
N ILE A 50 -9.04 18.55 -7.85
CA ILE A 50 -9.67 17.59 -8.77
C ILE A 50 -8.63 16.98 -9.70
N LYS A 51 -7.75 17.80 -10.31
CA LYS A 51 -6.68 17.31 -11.18
C LYS A 51 -5.72 16.40 -10.42
N LYS A 52 -5.26 16.80 -9.23
CA LYS A 52 -4.38 15.98 -8.39
C LYS A 52 -5.03 14.66 -8.00
N ASN A 53 -6.31 14.66 -7.62
CA ASN A 53 -7.05 13.44 -7.26
C ASN A 53 -7.21 12.50 -8.47
N ILE A 54 -7.53 13.02 -9.66
CA ILE A 54 -7.62 12.22 -10.89
C ILE A 54 -6.25 11.60 -11.21
N LEU A 55 -5.17 12.38 -11.12
CA LEU A 55 -3.81 11.89 -11.36
C LEU A 55 -3.41 10.82 -10.35
N ALA A 56 -3.69 11.04 -9.07
CA ALA A 56 -3.39 10.09 -7.99
C ALA A 56 -4.16 8.78 -8.18
N LYS A 57 -5.46 8.88 -8.50
CA LYS A 57 -6.31 7.73 -8.80
C LYS A 57 -5.77 6.94 -10.00
N GLY A 58 -5.43 7.62 -11.09
CA GLY A 58 -4.85 6.97 -12.26
C GLY A 58 -3.54 6.26 -11.94
N THR A 59 -2.65 6.90 -11.17
CA THR A 59 -1.40 6.29 -10.72
C THR A 59 -1.64 5.05 -9.88
N ILE A 60 -2.56 5.08 -8.90
CA ILE A 60 -2.87 3.90 -8.08
C ILE A 60 -3.40 2.76 -8.97
N VAL A 61 -4.32 3.06 -9.89
CA VAL A 61 -4.90 2.08 -10.83
C VAL A 61 -3.83 1.45 -11.72
N ASP A 62 -2.89 2.23 -12.25
CA ASP A 62 -1.79 1.72 -13.10
C ASP A 62 -0.95 0.63 -12.40
N TYR A 63 -0.84 0.71 -11.07
CA TYR A 63 -0.08 -0.23 -10.24
C TYR A 63 -0.94 -1.20 -9.42
N LEU A 64 -2.24 -1.28 -9.69
CA LEU A 64 -3.10 -2.36 -9.19
C LEU A 64 -3.16 -3.48 -10.24
N GLY A 65 -3.07 -4.74 -9.79
CA GLY A 65 -3.38 -5.87 -10.65
C GLY A 65 -4.86 -5.94 -10.98
N ASP A 66 -5.22 -6.53 -12.12
CA ASP A 66 -6.59 -6.55 -12.67
C ASP A 66 -7.64 -7.06 -11.66
N THR A 67 -7.29 -8.09 -10.87
CA THR A 67 -8.15 -8.67 -9.83
C THR A 67 -8.57 -7.65 -8.76
N PHE A 68 -7.79 -6.60 -8.55
CA PHE A 68 -8.00 -5.58 -7.52
C PHE A 68 -8.62 -4.29 -8.07
N LEU A 69 -8.91 -4.21 -9.37
CA LEU A 69 -9.56 -3.03 -9.97
C LEU A 69 -10.99 -2.80 -9.48
N SER A 70 -11.62 -3.78 -8.82
CA SER A 70 -12.91 -3.61 -8.14
C SER A 70 -12.87 -2.51 -7.07
N PHE A 71 -11.77 -2.41 -6.30
CA PHE A 71 -11.56 -1.35 -5.31
C PHE A 71 -11.54 0.05 -5.95
N ALA A 72 -10.97 0.16 -7.16
CA ALA A 72 -10.90 1.44 -7.88
C ALA A 72 -12.24 1.85 -8.55
N ARG A 73 -13.08 0.87 -8.89
CA ARG A 73 -14.41 1.10 -9.50
C ARG A 73 -15.46 1.56 -8.49
N GLY A 74 -15.41 1.05 -7.25
CA GLY A 74 -16.34 1.43 -6.18
C GLY A 74 -16.02 2.79 -5.54
N SER A 75 -14.77 3.23 -5.60
CA SER A 75 -14.29 4.41 -4.87
C SER A 75 -14.26 5.69 -5.72
N SER A 76 -14.77 6.78 -5.14
CA SER A 76 -14.86 8.11 -5.78
C SER A 76 -13.53 8.87 -5.80
N THR A 77 -12.67 8.67 -4.80
CA THR A 77 -11.40 9.41 -4.62
C THR A 77 -10.21 8.46 -4.49
N ALA A 78 -9.00 8.96 -4.79
CA ALA A 78 -7.76 8.21 -4.57
C ALA A 78 -7.61 7.78 -3.10
N LYS A 79 -8.00 8.67 -2.17
CA LYS A 79 -8.06 8.39 -0.73
C LYS A 79 -8.97 7.20 -0.40
N SER A 80 -10.17 7.16 -0.98
CA SER A 80 -11.12 6.07 -0.75
C SER A 80 -10.56 4.72 -1.19
N ILE A 81 -9.89 4.66 -2.35
CA ILE A 81 -9.23 3.43 -2.84
C ILE A 81 -8.19 2.94 -1.83
N MET A 82 -7.30 3.84 -1.38
CA MET A 82 -6.28 3.48 -0.40
C MET A 82 -6.88 3.04 0.93
N ALA A 83 -7.94 3.71 1.39
CA ALA A 83 -8.62 3.35 2.64
C ALA A 83 -9.29 1.97 2.57
N GLU A 84 -9.91 1.62 1.43
CA GLU A 84 -10.46 0.28 1.22
C GLU A 84 -9.37 -0.80 1.22
N LEU A 85 -8.25 -0.55 0.53
CA LEU A 85 -7.10 -1.45 0.51
C LEU A 85 -6.48 -1.59 1.90
N ASP A 86 -6.32 -0.50 2.65
CA ASP A 86 -5.83 -0.50 4.02
C ASP A 86 -6.72 -1.34 4.94
N LYS A 87 -8.05 -1.18 4.81
CA LYS A 87 -9.02 -1.95 5.60
C LYS A 87 -8.90 -3.46 5.36
N VAL A 88 -8.60 -3.89 4.13
CA VAL A 88 -8.50 -5.31 3.77
C VAL A 88 -7.11 -5.88 4.07
N TYR A 89 -6.05 -5.18 3.69
CA TYR A 89 -4.68 -5.72 3.65
C TYR A 89 -3.76 -5.19 4.75
N GLU A 90 -4.05 -4.04 5.36
CA GLU A 90 -3.27 -3.51 6.48
C GLU A 90 -3.77 -4.05 7.83
N ARG A 91 -5.04 -4.49 7.89
CA ARG A 91 -5.54 -5.30 8.99
C ARG A 91 -4.79 -6.63 9.05
N ARG A 92 -3.73 -6.69 9.86
CA ARG A 92 -3.28 -7.96 10.42
C ARG A 92 -4.44 -8.51 11.24
N SER A 93 -5.13 -9.52 10.71
CA SER A 93 -6.23 -10.17 11.42
C SER A 93 -5.79 -10.52 12.85
N LEU A 94 -6.69 -10.43 13.83
CA LEU A 94 -6.38 -10.85 15.20
C LEU A 94 -5.80 -12.27 15.24
N ALA A 95 -6.28 -13.15 14.34
CA ALA A 95 -5.75 -14.49 14.15
C ALA A 95 -4.29 -14.48 13.67
N THR A 96 -3.92 -13.65 12.70
CA THR A 96 -2.54 -13.48 12.23
C THR A 96 -1.64 -12.94 13.35
N GLN A 97 -2.11 -11.96 14.12
CA GLN A 97 -1.35 -11.43 15.26
C GLN A 97 -1.16 -12.49 16.36
N LEU A 98 -2.20 -13.27 16.66
CA LEU A 98 -2.15 -14.35 17.63
C LEU A 98 -1.21 -15.48 17.16
N ALA A 99 -1.26 -15.83 15.88
CA ALA A 99 -0.37 -16.82 15.26
C ALA A 99 1.10 -16.37 15.37
N LEU A 100 1.40 -15.11 15.03
CA LEU A 100 2.75 -14.54 15.16
C LEU A 100 3.22 -14.51 16.62
N ARG A 101 2.35 -14.11 17.57
CA ARG A 101 2.67 -14.17 19.01
C ARG A 101 2.96 -15.60 19.46
N LYS A 102 2.16 -16.57 19.01
CA LYS A 102 2.37 -17.99 19.31
C LYS A 102 3.67 -18.50 18.70
N GLN A 103 4.03 -18.09 17.49
CA GLN A 103 5.32 -18.44 16.87
C GLN A 103 6.49 -17.86 17.66
N LEU A 104 6.42 -16.57 18.04
CA LEU A 104 7.46 -15.92 18.82
C LEU A 104 7.65 -16.57 20.21
N LEU A 105 6.55 -16.88 20.91
CA LEU A 105 6.61 -17.54 22.22
C LEU A 105 7.16 -18.98 22.14
N ASN A 106 6.95 -19.65 21.01
CA ASN A 106 7.46 -21.01 20.79
C ASN A 106 8.84 -21.02 20.10
N MET A 107 9.42 -19.86 19.80
CA MET A 107 10.71 -19.75 19.14
C MET A 107 11.80 -20.18 20.12
N LYS A 108 12.56 -21.22 19.76
CA LYS A 108 13.68 -21.74 20.55
C LYS A 108 14.94 -21.62 19.73
N LEU A 109 15.97 -21.00 20.32
CA LEU A 109 17.30 -20.96 19.73
C LEU A 109 17.89 -22.38 19.74
N GLN A 110 18.29 -22.85 18.56
CA GLN A 110 19.00 -24.12 18.46
C GLN A 110 20.45 -23.93 18.94
N PRO A 111 21.03 -24.89 19.67
CA PRO A 111 22.34 -24.73 20.31
C PRO A 111 23.50 -24.51 19.33
N ASP A 112 23.31 -24.86 18.06
CA ASP A 112 24.29 -24.85 16.98
C ASP A 112 24.15 -23.65 16.02
N VAL A 113 23.18 -22.76 16.24
CA VAL A 113 22.91 -21.61 15.36
C VAL A 113 23.19 -20.31 16.09
N THR A 114 23.86 -19.36 15.42
CA THR A 114 24.10 -18.04 16.00
C THR A 114 22.79 -17.25 16.11
N LEU A 115 22.73 -16.33 17.07
CA LEU A 115 21.53 -15.50 17.28
C LEU A 115 21.15 -14.73 16.01
N PHE A 116 22.14 -14.29 15.23
CA PHE A 116 21.93 -13.55 13.98
C PHE A 116 21.30 -14.42 12.89
N GLU A 117 21.79 -15.64 12.70
CA GLU A 117 21.22 -16.59 11.73
C GLU A 117 19.80 -17.00 12.13
N HIS A 118 19.54 -17.15 13.43
CA HIS A 118 18.22 -17.50 13.96
C HIS A 118 17.12 -16.47 13.61
N PHE A 119 17.46 -15.18 13.51
CA PHE A 119 16.52 -14.10 13.16
C PHE A 119 16.46 -13.75 11.67
N THR A 120 17.35 -14.30 10.84
CA THR A 120 17.48 -13.93 9.42
C THR A 120 16.93 -14.96 8.43
N ILE A 121 16.27 -16.03 8.91
CA ILE A 121 15.66 -17.05 8.05
C ILE A 121 14.49 -16.43 7.26
N ARG A 122 14.68 -16.36 5.93
CA ARG A 122 13.75 -15.85 4.91
C ARG A 122 12.63 -16.83 4.58
#